data_AF-A0A962LXK1-F1
#
_entry.id   AF-A0A962LXK1-F1
#
_cell.length_a   1.000
_cell.length_b   1.000
_cell.length_c   1.000
_cell.angle_alpha   90.00
_cell.angle_beta   90.00
_cell.angle_gamma   90.00
#
_symmetry.space_group_name_H-M   'P 1'
#
loop_
_entity.id
_entity.type
_entity.pdbx_description
1 polymer ?
#
loop_
_entity_poly.entity_id
_entity_poly.type
_entity_poly.pdbx_seq_one_letter_code
_entity_poly.pdbx_strand_id
1 'polypeptide(L)'
;QNSNVDIHVPYLEGTAQQSLFEWYDQGLNLFRESCSAGYMIFEAFEERLLTELNRRTEAFGTLLSDSASFTEKTRKELREGRDKLLERNSCKKPIAETLIEEILAIESNDDLTGYLEALCETFGVDQEHHSDHTLILRPSEHMLTGYFPGVREDGTTITFSREKALAREDMEFLTWEHPMVLEAMEMVQSTELGNAALGTITLKGVPPGTMLLEVIYTVNCVAPRELQLQRFLPLRPMRLLVDARGKDLADIVPHERLNQLIEKVKKPTALAIIKQVGTEVEAKMALASAQAEARQQEILASAEQTMRDTLSAELDRLRALRAVNPSIRQEELDHLAFRIEECAVHIRHANLQLQALRLIITT
;
A
#
# COMPACT_ATOMS: atom_id res chain seq x y z
N GLN A 1 6.32 20.28 -8.49
CA GLN A 1 6.79 21.60 -8.94
C GLN A 1 7.79 22.10 -7.92
N ASN A 2 9.00 22.49 -8.35
CA ASN A 2 10.12 22.77 -7.44
C ASN A 2 10.43 24.27 -7.30
N SER A 3 9.78 25.11 -8.11
CA SER A 3 9.99 26.57 -8.17
C SER A 3 8.70 27.29 -8.56
N ASN A 4 8.71 28.62 -8.44
CA ASN A 4 7.67 29.49 -9.00
C ASN A 4 7.53 29.28 -10.51
N VAL A 5 6.32 29.50 -11.03
CA VAL A 5 6.02 29.39 -12.47
C VAL A 5 6.27 30.74 -13.13
N ASP A 6 7.25 30.81 -14.03
CA ASP A 6 7.49 31.97 -14.88
C ASP A 6 6.67 31.85 -16.18
N ILE A 7 5.72 32.77 -16.38
CA ILE A 7 4.84 32.78 -17.56
C ILE A 7 5.35 33.82 -18.56
N HIS A 8 5.90 33.35 -19.68
CA HIS A 8 6.30 34.21 -20.79
C HIS A 8 5.19 34.26 -21.84
N VAL A 9 4.63 35.44 -22.11
CA VAL A 9 3.52 35.63 -23.06
C VAL A 9 3.99 36.50 -24.23
N PRO A 10 4.64 35.94 -25.27
CA PRO A 10 4.94 36.69 -26.49
C PRO A 10 3.64 36.96 -27.27
N TYR A 11 3.42 38.21 -27.66
CA TYR A 11 2.26 38.62 -28.46
C TYR A 11 2.69 39.58 -29.57
N LEU A 12 1.87 39.69 -30.62
CA LEU A 12 2.09 40.65 -31.72
C LEU A 12 1.52 42.03 -31.37
N GLU A 13 2.36 43.06 -31.46
CA GLU A 13 1.96 44.46 -31.25
C GLU A 13 0.87 44.90 -32.26
N GLY A 14 -0.10 45.67 -31.78
CA GLY A 14 -1.19 46.19 -32.60
C GLY A 14 -2.25 45.15 -33.01
N THR A 15 -2.20 43.94 -32.46
CA THR A 15 -3.16 42.87 -32.76
C THR A 15 -4.12 42.60 -31.59
N ALA A 16 -5.16 41.81 -31.85
CA ALA A 16 -6.08 41.32 -30.82
C ALA A 16 -5.35 40.59 -29.67
N GLN A 17 -4.19 39.98 -29.93
CA GLN A 17 -3.39 39.31 -28.89
C GLN A 17 -2.91 40.30 -27.83
N GLN A 18 -2.48 41.51 -28.24
CA GLN A 18 -2.07 42.54 -27.30
C GLN A 18 -3.26 42.98 -26.44
N SER A 19 -4.45 43.16 -27.04
CA SER A 19 -5.67 43.55 -26.30
C SER A 19 -6.09 42.48 -25.28
N LEU A 20 -6.05 41.21 -25.68
CA LEU A 20 -6.33 40.10 -24.77
C LEU A 20 -5.30 40.00 -23.65
N PHE A 21 -4.01 40.16 -23.96
CA PHE A 21 -2.96 40.14 -22.95
C PHE A 21 -3.19 41.22 -21.89
N GLU A 22 -3.38 42.47 -22.31
CA GLU A 22 -3.63 43.59 -21.38
C GLU A 22 -4.92 43.38 -20.56
N TRP A 23 -5.97 42.83 -21.17
CA TRP A 23 -7.22 42.55 -20.45
C TRP A 23 -7.10 41.38 -19.47
N TYR A 24 -6.43 40.29 -19.83
CA TYR A 24 -6.19 39.16 -18.93
C TYR A 24 -5.26 39.53 -17.75
N ASP A 25 -4.26 40.38 -17.98
CA ASP A 25 -3.34 40.84 -16.92
C ASP A 25 -3.98 41.94 -16.05
N GLN A 26 -4.40 43.06 -16.66
CA GLN A 26 -4.84 44.22 -15.88
C GLN A 26 -6.32 44.14 -15.48
N GLY A 27 -7.17 43.52 -16.31
CA GLY A 27 -8.59 43.37 -16.04
C GLY A 27 -8.89 42.19 -15.11
N LEU A 28 -8.25 41.04 -15.34
CA LEU A 28 -8.54 39.79 -14.60
C LEU A 28 -7.43 39.34 -13.65
N ASN A 29 -6.21 39.86 -13.79
CA ASN A 29 -5.02 39.40 -13.07
C ASN A 29 -4.84 37.88 -13.10
N LEU A 30 -5.05 37.29 -14.29
CA LEU A 30 -5.11 35.84 -14.48
C LEU A 30 -3.73 35.18 -14.45
N PHE A 31 -2.67 35.91 -14.81
CA PHE A 31 -1.32 35.37 -14.88
C PHE A 31 -0.66 35.23 -13.49
N ARG A 32 -1.09 36.02 -12.49
CA ARG A 32 -0.51 36.00 -11.15
C ARG A 32 -1.38 35.28 -10.13
N GLU A 33 -2.70 35.31 -10.32
CA GLU A 33 -3.65 34.71 -9.40
C GLU A 33 -4.69 33.87 -10.14
N SER A 34 -5.04 32.72 -9.54
CA SER A 34 -6.15 31.91 -10.04
C SER A 34 -7.48 32.68 -9.91
N CYS A 35 -8.22 32.79 -11.01
CA CYS A 35 -9.52 33.46 -11.05
C CYS A 35 -10.64 32.46 -11.38
N SER A 36 -11.30 31.94 -10.34
CA SER A 36 -12.43 31.01 -10.50
C SER A 36 -13.68 31.63 -11.13
N ALA A 37 -13.76 32.97 -11.19
CA ALA A 37 -14.86 33.72 -11.79
C ALA A 37 -14.56 34.20 -13.23
N GLY A 38 -13.48 33.74 -13.86
CA GLY A 38 -13.02 34.27 -15.16
C GLY A 38 -14.12 34.27 -16.23
N TYR A 39 -14.91 33.20 -16.32
CA TYR A 39 -16.01 33.10 -17.29
C TYR A 39 -17.15 34.10 -17.01
N MET A 40 -17.54 34.27 -15.75
CA MET A 40 -18.57 35.25 -15.35
C MET A 40 -18.13 36.69 -15.68
N ILE A 41 -16.85 36.99 -15.45
CA ILE A 41 -16.26 38.30 -15.80
C ILE A 41 -16.24 38.47 -17.32
N PHE A 42 -15.89 37.41 -18.07
CA PHE A 42 -15.94 37.43 -19.52
C PHE A 42 -17.35 37.73 -20.04
N GLU A 43 -18.39 37.01 -19.60
CA GLU A 43 -19.77 37.26 -20.04
C GLU A 43 -20.24 38.70 -19.75
N ALA A 44 -19.83 39.28 -18.62
CA ALA A 44 -20.20 40.66 -18.27
C ALA A 44 -19.55 41.72 -19.17
N PHE A 45 -18.41 41.42 -19.79
CA PHE A 45 -17.62 42.37 -20.59
C PHE A 45 -17.44 41.93 -22.05
N GLU A 46 -17.99 40.80 -22.46
CA GLU A 46 -17.76 40.15 -23.77
C GLU A 46 -18.02 41.11 -24.93
N GLU A 47 -19.20 41.73 -24.98
CA GLU A 47 -19.59 42.64 -26.07
C GLU A 47 -18.62 43.83 -26.21
N ARG A 48 -18.23 44.42 -25.07
CA ARG A 48 -17.26 45.53 -25.01
C ARG A 48 -15.86 45.07 -25.41
N LEU A 49 -15.45 43.88 -24.94
CA LEU A 49 -14.13 43.31 -25.24
C LEU A 49 -13.99 42.98 -26.72
N LEU A 50 -14.94 42.25 -27.31
CA LEU A 50 -14.92 41.82 -28.71
C LEU A 50 -14.84 43.02 -29.68
N THR A 51 -15.51 44.13 -29.34
CA THR A 51 -15.46 45.36 -30.14
C THR A 51 -14.05 45.98 -30.16
N GLU A 52 -13.34 45.93 -29.03
CA GLU A 52 -12.00 46.50 -28.86
C GLU A 52 -10.86 45.55 -29.30
N LEU A 53 -11.15 44.29 -29.63
CA LEU A 53 -10.15 43.32 -30.10
C LEU A 53 -9.57 43.66 -31.47
N ASN A 54 -10.42 44.09 -32.42
CA ASN A 54 -10.01 44.33 -33.79
C ASN A 54 -9.55 45.77 -34.03
N ARG A 55 -10.08 46.73 -33.27
CA ARG A 55 -9.71 48.16 -33.37
C ARG A 55 -9.81 48.81 -31.99
N ARG A 56 -8.66 49.01 -31.35
CA ARG A 56 -8.58 49.74 -30.07
C ARG A 56 -9.04 51.18 -30.25
N THR A 57 -9.92 51.60 -29.35
CA THR A 57 -10.35 52.97 -29.18
C THR A 57 -9.88 53.50 -27.82
N GLU A 58 -10.12 54.78 -27.55
CA GLU A 58 -9.87 55.38 -26.23
C GLU A 58 -10.71 54.72 -25.11
N ALA A 59 -11.77 53.98 -25.46
CA ALA A 59 -12.62 53.27 -24.51
C ALA A 59 -11.98 52.02 -23.90
N PHE A 60 -10.88 51.50 -24.49
CA PHE A 60 -10.20 50.31 -23.99
C PHE A 60 -9.65 50.49 -22.57
N GLY A 61 -9.11 51.67 -22.24
CA GLY A 61 -8.63 51.95 -20.87
C GLY A 61 -9.76 51.88 -19.83
N THR A 62 -10.94 52.37 -20.18
CA THR A 62 -12.14 52.29 -19.33
C THR A 62 -12.61 50.84 -19.19
N LEU A 63 -12.57 50.06 -20.27
CA LEU A 63 -12.86 48.62 -20.20
C LEU A 63 -11.94 47.91 -19.21
N LEU A 64 -10.62 48.16 -19.28
CA LEU A 64 -9.65 47.57 -18.35
C LEU A 64 -9.97 47.94 -16.89
N SER A 65 -10.20 49.23 -16.61
CA SER A 65 -10.51 49.71 -15.26
C SER A 65 -11.82 49.12 -14.71
N ASP A 66 -12.88 49.08 -15.53
CA ASP A 66 -14.17 48.53 -15.14
C ASP A 66 -14.06 47.02 -14.89
N SER A 67 -13.38 46.29 -15.79
CA SER A 67 -13.13 44.85 -15.62
C SER A 67 -12.31 44.58 -14.36
N ALA A 68 -11.27 45.36 -14.08
CA ALA A 68 -10.47 45.23 -12.87
C ALA A 68 -11.29 45.44 -11.59
N SER A 69 -12.11 46.50 -11.56
CA SER A 69 -12.99 46.79 -10.42
C SER A 69 -14.04 45.69 -10.22
N PHE A 70 -14.61 45.16 -11.31
CA PHE A 70 -15.58 44.07 -11.24
C PHE A 70 -14.92 42.77 -10.76
N THR A 71 -13.73 42.44 -11.26
CA THR A 71 -12.93 41.29 -10.82
C THR A 71 -12.66 41.35 -9.33
N GLU A 72 -12.19 42.49 -8.81
CA GLU A 72 -11.89 42.62 -7.38
C GLU A 72 -13.14 42.48 -6.51
N LYS A 73 -14.26 43.07 -6.94
CA LYS A 73 -15.55 42.92 -6.26
C LYS A 73 -16.00 41.46 -6.22
N THR A 74 -16.00 40.76 -7.36
CA THR A 74 -16.40 39.36 -7.46
C THR A 74 -15.48 38.45 -6.65
N ARG A 75 -14.17 38.70 -6.64
CA ARG A 75 -13.21 37.97 -5.81
C ARG A 75 -13.51 38.16 -4.32
N LYS A 76 -13.83 39.38 -3.90
CA LYS A 76 -14.20 39.66 -2.52
C LYS A 76 -15.48 38.92 -2.13
N GLU A 77 -16.52 38.99 -2.96
CA GLU A 77 -17.78 38.28 -2.72
C GLU A 77 -17.57 36.76 -2.62
N LEU A 78 -16.76 36.17 -3.51
CA LEU A 78 -16.41 34.74 -3.44
C LEU A 78 -15.61 34.39 -2.18
N ARG A 79 -14.67 35.26 -1.76
CA ARG A 79 -13.90 35.05 -0.51
C ARG A 79 -14.80 35.14 0.73
N GLU A 80 -15.77 36.05 0.73
CA GLU A 80 -16.74 36.22 1.81
C GLU A 80 -17.78 35.09 1.83
N GLY A 81 -18.12 34.52 0.67
CA GLY A 81 -19.00 33.36 0.53
C GLY A 81 -18.38 32.01 0.90
N ARG A 82 -17.09 31.96 1.26
CA ARG A 82 -16.43 30.72 1.69
C ARG A 82 -16.90 30.27 3.05
N ASP A 83 -17.32 29.02 3.13
CA ASP A 83 -17.53 28.36 4.42
C ASP A 83 -16.19 27.95 5.04
N LYS A 84 -15.68 28.81 5.92
CA LYS A 84 -14.41 28.60 6.63
C LYS A 84 -14.44 27.38 7.55
N LEU A 85 -15.61 27.01 8.08
CA LEU A 85 -15.73 25.83 8.93
C LEU A 85 -15.64 24.56 8.10
N LEU A 86 -16.26 24.56 6.91
CA LEU A 86 -16.12 23.48 5.95
C LEU A 86 -14.66 23.33 5.51
N GLU A 87 -13.99 24.41 5.09
CA GLU A 87 -12.57 24.36 4.70
C GLU A 87 -11.67 23.81 5.81
N ARG A 88 -11.89 24.25 7.06
CA ARG A 88 -11.14 23.75 8.23
C ARG A 88 -11.45 22.29 8.54
N ASN A 89 -12.67 21.84 8.27
CA ASN A 89 -13.07 20.44 8.45
C ASN A 89 -12.48 19.55 7.33
N SER A 90 -12.46 20.04 6.09
CA SER A 90 -12.01 19.31 4.90
C SER A 90 -10.54 18.91 4.97
N CYS A 91 -9.67 19.77 5.49
CA CYS A 91 -8.27 19.40 5.68
C CYS A 91 -7.76 19.90 7.04
N LYS A 92 -7.50 18.93 7.93
CA LYS A 92 -6.83 19.18 9.21
C LYS A 92 -5.32 19.08 8.99
N LYS A 93 -4.71 20.18 8.56
CA LYS A 93 -3.28 20.23 8.15
C LYS A 93 -2.33 19.49 9.09
N PRO A 94 -2.35 19.67 10.43
CA PRO A 94 -1.38 18.98 11.30
C PRO A 94 -1.52 17.46 11.25
N ILE A 95 -2.74 16.93 11.14
CA ILE A 95 -2.98 15.48 11.03
C ILE A 95 -2.55 15.00 9.65
N ALA A 96 -2.87 15.75 8.61
CA ALA A 96 -2.50 15.41 7.24
C ALA A 96 -0.97 15.39 7.06
N GLU A 97 -0.26 16.36 7.62
CA GLU A 97 1.20 16.45 7.58
C GLU A 97 1.85 15.22 8.24
N THR A 98 1.39 14.82 9.44
CA THR A 98 1.87 13.60 10.11
C THR A 98 1.62 12.35 9.26
N LEU A 99 0.42 12.19 8.69
CA LEU A 99 0.11 11.04 7.83
C LEU A 99 0.98 11.02 6.55
N ILE A 100 1.26 12.18 5.97
CA ILE A 100 2.15 12.30 4.81
C ILE A 100 3.57 11.84 5.18
N GLU A 101 4.08 12.29 6.33
CA GLU A 101 5.41 11.87 6.81
C GLU A 101 5.49 10.35 7.04
N GLU A 102 4.45 9.74 7.62
CA GLU A 102 4.37 8.29 7.80
C GLU A 102 4.38 7.53 6.46
N ILE A 103 3.62 8.00 5.46
CA ILE A 103 3.58 7.40 4.12
C ILE A 103 4.96 7.52 3.45
N LEU A 104 5.58 8.69 3.51
CA LEU A 104 6.91 8.90 2.93
C LEU A 104 7.98 8.03 3.58
N ALA A 105 7.88 7.80 4.90
CA ALA A 105 8.79 6.89 5.60
C ALA A 105 8.63 5.43 5.11
N ILE A 106 7.39 4.97 4.89
CA ILE A 106 7.12 3.63 4.35
C ILE A 106 7.66 3.50 2.92
N GLU A 107 7.49 4.51 2.08
CA GLU A 107 7.98 4.53 0.69
C GLU A 107 9.51 4.58 0.59
N SER A 108 10.20 5.12 1.60
CA SER A 108 11.66 5.22 1.61
C SER A 108 12.39 3.90 1.95
N ASN A 109 11.64 2.84 2.26
CA ASN A 109 12.21 1.56 2.68
C ASN A 109 12.45 0.64 1.48
N ASP A 110 13.65 0.05 1.40
CA ASP A 110 14.08 -0.85 0.32
C ASP A 110 13.53 -2.29 0.47
N ASP A 111 12.76 -2.59 1.52
CA ASP A 111 12.17 -3.91 1.77
C ASP A 111 11.39 -4.46 0.56
N LEU A 112 10.64 -3.60 -0.14
CA LEU A 112 9.87 -4.02 -1.32
C LEU A 112 10.78 -4.39 -2.49
N THR A 113 11.86 -3.62 -2.71
CA THR A 113 12.83 -3.89 -3.77
C THR A 113 13.52 -5.22 -3.52
N GLY A 114 14.04 -5.45 -2.31
CA GLY A 114 14.68 -6.72 -1.96
C GLY A 114 13.72 -7.91 -2.02
N TYR A 115 12.46 -7.73 -1.61
CA TYR A 115 11.43 -8.76 -1.73
C TYR A 115 11.15 -9.12 -3.21
N LEU A 116 10.95 -8.12 -4.07
CA LEU A 116 10.67 -8.35 -5.48
C LEU A 116 11.86 -9.00 -6.19
N GLU A 117 13.09 -8.57 -5.88
CA GLU A 117 14.31 -9.15 -6.44
C GLU A 117 14.41 -10.64 -6.13
N ALA A 118 14.21 -11.02 -4.86
CA ALA A 118 14.21 -12.41 -4.43
C ALA A 118 13.09 -13.24 -5.07
N LEU A 119 11.92 -12.62 -5.26
CA LEU A 119 10.77 -13.26 -5.90
C LEU A 119 11.04 -13.51 -7.39
N CYS A 120 11.54 -12.52 -8.11
CA CYS A 120 11.92 -12.65 -9.51
C CYS A 120 13.04 -13.68 -9.69
N GLU A 121 14.06 -13.71 -8.84
CA GLU A 121 15.10 -14.75 -8.87
C GLU A 121 14.50 -16.15 -8.68
N THR A 122 13.58 -16.31 -7.73
CA THR A 122 12.94 -17.61 -7.44
C THR A 122 12.10 -18.10 -8.62
N PHE A 123 11.33 -17.21 -9.26
CA PHE A 123 10.47 -17.56 -10.38
C PHE A 123 11.16 -17.48 -11.75
N GLY A 124 12.43 -17.09 -11.81
CA GLY A 124 13.21 -16.99 -13.04
C GLY A 124 12.82 -15.82 -13.92
N VAL A 125 12.42 -14.68 -13.36
CA VAL A 125 12.18 -13.43 -14.10
C VAL A 125 13.49 -12.65 -14.16
N ASP A 126 13.90 -12.26 -15.36
CA ASP A 126 15.12 -11.48 -15.57
C ASP A 126 14.91 -10.03 -15.13
N GLN A 127 15.93 -9.47 -14.49
CA GLN A 127 15.91 -8.14 -13.92
C GLN A 127 17.07 -7.34 -14.50
N GLU A 128 16.74 -6.31 -15.28
CA GLU A 128 17.72 -5.41 -15.89
C GLU A 128 17.68 -4.07 -15.17
N HIS A 129 18.84 -3.58 -14.72
CA HIS A 129 18.95 -2.24 -14.16
C HIS A 129 18.73 -1.18 -15.24
N HIS A 130 17.76 -0.28 -15.04
CA HIS A 130 17.54 0.88 -15.91
C HIS A 130 18.15 2.15 -15.32
N SER A 131 17.80 2.50 -14.08
CA SER A 131 18.32 3.66 -13.32
C SER A 131 18.02 3.49 -11.83
N ASP A 132 18.51 4.39 -10.97
CA ASP A 132 18.25 4.34 -9.52
C ASP A 132 16.76 4.10 -9.18
N HIS A 133 16.43 3.11 -8.36
CA HIS A 133 15.05 2.73 -8.04
C HIS A 133 14.16 2.37 -9.25
N THR A 134 14.75 1.93 -10.37
CA THR A 134 14.04 1.52 -11.59
C THR A 134 14.64 0.24 -12.19
N LEU A 135 13.79 -0.75 -12.43
CA LEU A 135 14.17 -2.04 -13.01
C LEU A 135 13.30 -2.30 -14.25
N ILE A 136 13.84 -3.10 -15.18
CA ILE A 136 13.06 -3.69 -16.27
C ILE A 136 12.94 -5.18 -15.99
N LEU A 137 11.70 -5.65 -15.85
CA LEU A 137 11.38 -7.05 -15.67
C LEU A 137 11.13 -7.69 -17.04
N ARG A 138 11.80 -8.81 -17.33
CA ARG A 138 11.60 -9.58 -18.57
C ARG A 138 11.30 -11.05 -18.28
N PRO A 139 10.40 -11.68 -19.03
CA PRO A 139 10.27 -13.14 -19.01
C PRO A 139 11.56 -13.81 -19.47
N SER A 140 11.95 -14.91 -18.81
CA SER A 140 13.11 -15.73 -19.22
C SER A 140 12.68 -17.14 -19.64
N GLU A 141 13.57 -17.85 -20.34
CA GLU A 141 13.35 -19.27 -20.71
C GLU A 141 13.35 -20.21 -19.49
N HIS A 142 13.85 -19.75 -18.33
CA HIS A 142 13.97 -20.53 -17.10
C HIS A 142 12.85 -20.23 -16.10
N MET A 143 11.82 -19.50 -16.50
CA MET A 143 10.71 -19.21 -15.61
C MET A 143 10.04 -20.50 -15.11
N LEU A 144 9.80 -20.58 -13.79
CA LEU A 144 9.12 -21.72 -13.17
C LEU A 144 7.66 -21.83 -13.62
N THR A 145 7.04 -20.69 -13.86
CA THR A 145 5.66 -20.53 -14.33
C THR A 145 5.70 -19.81 -15.68
N GLY A 146 4.85 -20.16 -16.64
CA GLY A 146 4.80 -19.46 -17.94
C GLY A 146 4.24 -18.03 -17.86
N TYR A 147 4.05 -17.50 -16.64
CA TYR A 147 3.45 -16.21 -16.36
C TYR A 147 3.98 -15.67 -15.04
N PHE A 148 4.32 -14.38 -15.03
CA PHE A 148 4.55 -13.60 -13.81
C PHE A 148 3.61 -12.38 -13.85
N PRO A 149 2.96 -12.00 -12.74
CA PRO A 149 1.93 -10.98 -12.75
C PRO A 149 2.45 -9.66 -13.28
N GLY A 150 1.68 -8.99 -14.12
CA GLY A 150 2.01 -7.67 -14.67
C GLY A 150 3.23 -7.59 -15.59
N VAL A 151 4.01 -8.66 -15.80
CA VAL A 151 5.18 -8.66 -16.69
C VAL A 151 4.76 -9.03 -18.11
N ARG A 152 4.99 -8.11 -19.05
CA ARG A 152 4.71 -8.28 -20.48
C ARG A 152 5.87 -8.96 -21.22
N GLU A 153 5.61 -9.53 -22.39
CA GLU A 153 6.62 -10.19 -23.23
C GLU A 153 7.73 -9.23 -23.70
N ASP A 154 7.39 -7.97 -23.96
CA ASP A 154 8.33 -6.91 -24.36
C ASP A 154 9.13 -6.32 -23.18
N GLY A 155 8.82 -6.76 -21.96
CA GLY A 155 9.38 -6.27 -20.71
C GLY A 155 8.51 -5.19 -20.07
N THR A 156 8.65 -5.02 -18.76
CA THR A 156 7.89 -4.04 -17.99
C THR A 156 8.83 -3.20 -17.14
N THR A 157 8.83 -1.89 -17.37
CA THR A 157 9.65 -0.96 -16.60
C THR A 157 8.91 -0.56 -15.35
N ILE A 158 9.52 -0.82 -14.20
CA ILE A 158 8.95 -0.56 -12.89
C ILE A 158 9.82 0.46 -12.15
N THR A 159 9.20 1.27 -11.29
CA THR A 159 9.94 2.15 -10.39
C THR A 159 9.35 2.13 -8.98
N PHE A 160 10.24 2.22 -7.98
CA PHE A 160 9.88 2.36 -6.57
C PHE A 160 9.85 3.85 -6.14
N SER A 161 10.22 4.77 -7.05
CA SER A 161 10.24 6.21 -6.77
C SER A 161 8.96 6.88 -7.27
N ARG A 162 8.19 7.45 -6.33
CA ARG A 162 7.01 8.26 -6.64
C ARG A 162 7.33 9.46 -7.53
N GLU A 163 8.47 10.11 -7.32
CA GLU A 163 8.89 11.26 -8.13
C GLU A 163 9.11 10.86 -9.60
N LYS A 164 9.76 9.72 -9.85
CA LYS A 164 9.96 9.20 -11.20
C LYS A 164 8.63 8.81 -11.85
N ALA A 165 7.76 8.12 -11.12
CA ALA A 165 6.44 7.74 -11.61
C ALA A 165 5.58 8.96 -12.01
N LEU A 166 5.64 10.05 -11.24
CA LEU A 166 4.94 11.30 -11.57
C LEU A 166 5.50 11.99 -12.82
N ALA A 167 6.78 11.79 -13.13
CA ALA A 167 7.43 12.35 -14.32
C ALA A 167 7.32 11.44 -15.55
N ARG A 168 7.11 10.14 -15.37
CA ARG A 168 7.16 9.09 -16.39
C ARG A 168 5.98 8.13 -16.22
N GLU A 169 4.89 8.43 -16.94
CA GLU A 169 3.69 7.59 -16.96
C GLU A 169 3.90 6.23 -17.65
N ASP A 170 5.02 6.05 -18.37
CA ASP A 170 5.40 4.78 -19.01
C ASP A 170 6.01 3.76 -18.05
N MET A 171 6.27 4.16 -16.79
CA MET A 171 6.81 3.29 -15.74
C MET A 171 5.72 2.93 -14.73
N GLU A 172 5.65 1.66 -14.34
CA GLU A 172 4.71 1.21 -13.31
C GLU A 172 5.27 1.55 -11.92
N PHE A 173 4.49 2.27 -11.10
CA PHE A 173 4.88 2.62 -9.74
C PHE A 173 4.54 1.49 -8.77
N LEU A 174 5.57 0.79 -8.28
CA LEU A 174 5.37 -0.34 -7.37
C LEU A 174 5.30 0.11 -5.92
N THR A 175 4.26 -0.37 -5.25
CA THR A 175 4.07 -0.33 -3.80
C THR A 175 3.62 -1.73 -3.34
N TRP A 176 3.55 -1.96 -2.03
CA TRP A 176 3.00 -3.20 -1.48
C TRP A 176 1.54 -3.47 -1.90
N GLU A 177 0.80 -2.42 -2.29
CA GLU A 177 -0.59 -2.51 -2.73
C GLU A 177 -0.75 -2.69 -4.24
N HIS A 178 0.35 -2.63 -5.01
CA HIS A 178 0.30 -2.74 -6.46
C HIS A 178 -0.20 -4.15 -6.87
N PRO A 179 -1.13 -4.28 -7.84
CA PRO A 179 -1.68 -5.58 -8.25
C PRO A 179 -0.62 -6.63 -8.59
N MET A 180 0.45 -6.24 -9.29
CA MET A 180 1.62 -7.09 -9.57
C MET A 180 2.18 -7.74 -8.30
N VAL A 181 2.36 -6.97 -7.23
CA VAL A 181 2.98 -7.46 -5.97
C VAL A 181 2.01 -8.35 -5.23
N LEU A 182 0.74 -7.96 -5.14
CA LEU A 182 -0.31 -8.74 -4.47
C LEU A 182 -0.54 -10.09 -5.18
N GLU A 183 -0.64 -10.10 -6.50
CA GLU A 183 -0.80 -11.31 -7.29
C GLU A 183 0.45 -12.18 -7.23
N ALA A 184 1.65 -11.59 -7.17
CA ALA A 184 2.88 -12.37 -7.04
C ALA A 184 3.01 -12.99 -5.63
N MET A 185 2.54 -12.31 -4.57
CA MET A 185 2.38 -12.90 -3.24
C MET A 185 1.37 -14.05 -3.24
N GLU A 186 0.23 -13.88 -3.90
CA GLU A 186 -0.79 -14.94 -4.03
C GLU A 186 -0.25 -16.14 -4.83
N MET A 187 0.55 -15.88 -5.86
CA MET A 187 1.26 -16.92 -6.61
C MET A 187 2.17 -17.75 -5.70
N VAL A 188 2.96 -17.12 -4.82
CA VAL A 188 3.78 -17.87 -3.85
C VAL A 188 2.90 -18.71 -2.93
N GLN A 189 1.88 -18.10 -2.32
CA GLN A 189 0.99 -18.75 -1.35
C GLN A 189 0.16 -19.90 -1.94
N SER A 190 -0.12 -19.87 -3.25
CA SER A 190 -0.86 -20.92 -3.94
C SER A 190 0.01 -22.09 -4.41
N THR A 191 1.33 -21.90 -4.48
CA THR A 191 2.27 -22.97 -4.86
C THR A 191 2.69 -23.81 -3.67
N GLU A 192 3.08 -25.06 -3.92
CA GLU A 192 3.69 -25.92 -2.90
C GLU A 192 5.20 -25.67 -2.71
N LEU A 193 5.75 -24.70 -3.43
CA LEU A 193 7.18 -24.40 -3.44
C LEU A 193 7.59 -23.78 -2.10
N GLY A 194 8.49 -24.44 -1.40
CA GLY A 194 8.93 -24.03 -0.06
C GLY A 194 8.15 -24.64 1.09
N ASN A 195 7.08 -25.40 0.84
CA ASN A 195 6.27 -26.02 1.90
C ASN A 195 7.02 -27.12 2.67
N ALA A 196 7.96 -27.81 2.03
CA ALA A 196 8.73 -28.88 2.66
C ALA A 196 10.21 -28.82 2.28
N ALA A 197 11.09 -28.81 3.29
CA ALA A 197 12.54 -28.82 3.09
C ALA A 197 13.26 -29.74 4.09
N LEU A 198 14.45 -30.22 3.71
CA LEU A 198 15.34 -30.99 4.58
C LEU A 198 16.74 -30.41 4.52
N GLY A 199 17.33 -30.14 5.69
CA GLY A 199 18.68 -29.61 5.81
C GLY A 199 19.48 -30.28 6.92
N THR A 200 20.80 -30.11 6.88
CA THR A 200 21.70 -30.48 7.97
C THR A 200 22.32 -29.25 8.60
N ILE A 201 22.69 -29.34 9.87
CA ILE A 201 23.35 -28.24 10.58
C ILE A 201 24.46 -28.78 11.47
N THR A 202 25.59 -28.07 11.53
CA THR A 202 26.66 -28.40 12.48
C THR A 202 26.56 -27.47 13.69
N LEU A 203 26.15 -28.01 14.85
CA LEU A 203 26.01 -27.24 16.09
C LEU A 203 26.97 -27.75 17.16
N LYS A 204 27.83 -26.85 17.66
CA LYS A 204 28.68 -27.16 18.81
C LYS A 204 27.82 -27.37 20.06
N GLY A 205 27.91 -28.55 20.66
CA GLY A 205 27.20 -28.88 21.90
C GLY A 205 25.86 -29.61 21.71
N VAL A 206 25.45 -29.90 20.47
CA VAL A 206 24.29 -30.77 20.19
C VAL A 206 24.79 -32.11 19.64
N PRO A 207 24.33 -33.26 20.16
CA PRO A 207 24.75 -34.56 19.67
C PRO A 207 24.39 -34.77 18.19
N PRO A 208 25.28 -35.34 17.36
CA PRO A 208 24.96 -35.74 16.00
C PRO A 208 23.72 -36.66 15.95
N GLY A 209 22.91 -36.50 14.90
CA GLY A 209 21.64 -37.21 14.74
C GLY A 209 20.47 -36.63 15.53
N THR A 210 20.63 -35.51 16.24
CA THR A 210 19.50 -34.79 16.86
C THR A 210 18.62 -34.19 15.78
N MET A 211 17.31 -34.44 15.89
CA MET A 211 16.30 -33.91 14.99
C MET A 211 15.67 -32.64 15.54
N LEU A 212 15.64 -31.59 14.72
CA LEU A 212 14.90 -30.36 14.93
C LEU A 212 13.82 -30.25 13.85
N LEU A 213 12.62 -29.83 14.23
CA LEU A 213 11.51 -29.63 13.32
C LEU A 213 11.07 -28.17 13.35
N GLU A 214 11.31 -27.45 12.27
CA GLU A 214 10.78 -26.11 12.08
C GLU A 214 9.43 -26.20 11.37
N VAL A 215 8.41 -25.57 11.92
CA VAL A 215 7.09 -25.48 11.33
C VAL A 215 6.62 -24.04 11.32
N ILE A 216 5.91 -23.68 10.26
CA ILE A 216 5.30 -22.37 10.11
C ILE A 216 3.81 -22.61 9.99
N TYR A 217 3.07 -22.16 10.99
CA TYR A 217 1.62 -22.09 10.97
C TYR A 217 1.16 -20.67 10.69
N THR A 218 -0.08 -20.54 10.24
CA THR A 218 -0.78 -19.26 10.16
C THR A 218 -2.19 -19.45 10.69
N VAL A 219 -2.78 -18.37 11.20
CA VAL A 219 -4.20 -18.35 11.54
C VAL A 219 -4.94 -17.83 10.32
N ASN A 220 -5.73 -18.70 9.69
CA ASN A 220 -6.52 -18.36 8.52
C ASN A 220 -7.99 -18.17 8.90
N CYS A 221 -8.58 -17.07 8.44
CA CYS A 221 -9.97 -16.72 8.70
C CYS A 221 -10.70 -16.54 7.37
N VAL A 222 -11.64 -17.44 7.08
CA VAL A 222 -12.50 -17.34 5.89
C VAL A 222 -13.66 -16.41 6.22
N ALA A 223 -13.67 -15.22 5.63
CA ALA A 223 -14.69 -14.22 5.85
C ALA A 223 -14.90 -13.32 4.61
N PRO A 224 -16.08 -12.71 4.45
CA PRO A 224 -16.32 -11.71 3.41
C PRO A 224 -15.34 -10.54 3.49
N ARG A 225 -14.85 -10.07 2.33
CA ARG A 225 -13.86 -8.97 2.23
C ARG A 225 -14.36 -7.66 2.86
N GLU A 226 -15.66 -7.42 2.83
CA GLU A 226 -16.31 -6.24 3.42
C GLU A 226 -16.14 -6.12 4.95
N LEU A 227 -15.88 -7.22 5.65
CA LEU A 227 -15.64 -7.20 7.09
C LEU A 227 -14.25 -6.64 7.44
N GLN A 228 -13.29 -6.70 6.51
CA GLN A 228 -11.91 -6.22 6.67
C GLN A 228 -11.16 -6.84 7.86
N LEU A 229 -11.40 -8.11 8.15
CA LEU A 229 -10.81 -8.80 9.31
C LEU A 229 -9.28 -8.82 9.34
N GLN A 230 -8.63 -8.74 8.18
CA GLN A 230 -7.18 -8.69 8.06
C GLN A 230 -6.54 -7.52 8.83
N ARG A 231 -7.31 -6.46 9.13
CA ARG A 231 -6.87 -5.34 9.99
C ARG A 231 -6.59 -5.76 11.43
N PHE A 232 -7.28 -6.78 11.92
CA PHE A 232 -7.22 -7.24 13.32
C PHE A 232 -6.60 -8.62 13.45
N LEU A 233 -6.80 -9.47 12.45
CA LEU A 233 -6.24 -10.81 12.35
C LEU A 233 -5.51 -10.97 11.00
N PRO A 234 -4.35 -10.31 10.81
CA PRO A 234 -3.56 -10.45 9.60
C PRO A 234 -2.96 -11.87 9.50
N LEU A 235 -2.57 -12.26 8.28
CA LEU A 235 -1.91 -13.54 8.02
C LEU A 235 -0.47 -13.52 8.57
N ARG A 236 -0.33 -13.67 9.89
CA ARG A 236 0.96 -13.63 10.58
C ARG A 236 1.53 -15.04 10.71
N PRO A 237 2.77 -15.29 10.25
CA PRO A 237 3.42 -16.58 10.43
C PRO A 237 3.76 -16.80 11.90
N MET A 238 3.34 -17.94 12.41
CA MET A 238 3.72 -18.50 13.70
C MET A 238 4.76 -19.59 13.47
N ARG A 239 6.01 -19.24 13.71
CA ARG A 239 7.15 -20.13 13.59
C ARG A 239 7.37 -20.86 14.92
N LEU A 240 7.50 -22.18 14.85
CA LEU A 240 7.92 -23.04 15.96
C LEU A 240 9.15 -23.83 15.53
N LEU A 241 10.12 -24.01 16.43
CA LEU A 241 11.30 -24.84 16.21
C LEU A 241 11.38 -25.87 17.33
N VAL A 242 10.85 -27.06 17.09
CA VAL A 242 10.67 -28.09 18.10
C VAL A 242 11.88 -29.03 18.14
N ASP A 243 12.44 -29.20 19.33
CA ASP A 243 13.59 -30.08 19.56
C ASP A 243 13.23 -31.55 19.84
N ALA A 244 14.25 -32.37 20.17
CA ALA A 244 14.10 -33.77 20.60
C ALA A 244 13.08 -33.97 21.73
N ARG A 245 12.93 -32.98 22.62
CA ARG A 245 12.13 -33.02 23.85
C ARG A 245 10.79 -32.29 23.73
N GLY A 246 10.47 -31.74 22.57
CA GLY A 246 9.24 -30.97 22.35
C GLY A 246 9.34 -29.51 22.75
N LYS A 247 10.53 -29.00 23.08
CA LYS A 247 10.71 -27.59 23.47
C LYS A 247 10.80 -26.72 22.22
N ASP A 248 10.10 -25.59 22.23
CA ASP A 248 10.24 -24.56 21.20
C ASP A 248 11.52 -23.73 21.41
N LEU A 249 12.30 -23.61 20.34
CA LEU A 249 13.56 -22.88 20.26
C LEU A 249 13.50 -21.69 19.28
N ALA A 250 12.33 -21.37 18.72
CA ALA A 250 12.19 -20.36 17.66
C ALA A 250 12.71 -18.97 18.09
N ASP A 251 12.49 -18.59 19.34
CA ASP A 251 12.96 -17.30 19.90
C ASP A 251 14.48 -17.28 20.13
N ILE A 252 15.07 -18.44 20.43
CA ILE A 252 16.52 -18.58 20.69
C ILE A 252 17.29 -18.63 19.38
N VAL A 253 16.68 -19.21 18.33
CA VAL A 253 17.29 -19.40 17.01
C VAL A 253 16.43 -18.70 15.95
N PRO A 254 16.70 -17.40 15.68
CA PRO A 254 15.98 -16.64 14.65
C PRO A 254 16.06 -17.27 13.26
N HIS A 255 15.07 -16.97 12.40
CA HIS A 255 14.93 -17.58 11.08
C HIS A 255 16.14 -17.32 10.18
N GLU A 256 16.58 -16.06 10.09
CA GLU A 256 17.74 -15.67 9.30
C GLU A 256 19.02 -16.38 9.72
N ARG A 257 19.25 -16.47 11.04
CA ARG A 257 20.42 -17.15 11.59
C ARG A 257 20.38 -18.64 11.30
N LEU A 258 19.20 -19.26 11.35
CA LEU A 258 19.04 -20.66 11.02
C LEU A 258 19.34 -20.93 9.54
N ASN A 259 18.86 -20.07 8.64
CA ASN A 259 19.09 -20.18 7.19
C ASN A 259 20.58 -20.14 6.83
N GLN A 260 21.37 -19.34 7.54
CA GLN A 260 22.83 -19.24 7.32
C GLN A 260 23.60 -20.49 7.73
N LEU A 261 23.07 -21.30 8.65
CA LEU A 261 23.75 -22.47 9.20
C LEU A 261 23.33 -23.79 8.51
N ILE A 262 22.22 -23.77 7.77
CA ILE A 262 21.69 -24.97 7.12
C ILE A 262 22.46 -25.27 5.85
N GLU A 263 22.86 -26.53 5.72
CA GLU A 263 23.48 -27.09 4.52
C GLU A 263 22.50 -27.98 3.76
N LYS A 264 22.62 -27.98 2.42
CA LYS A 264 21.77 -28.77 1.52
C LYS A 264 22.17 -30.25 1.58
N VAL A 265 21.17 -31.12 1.63
CA VAL A 265 21.37 -32.58 1.62
C VAL A 265 21.09 -33.13 0.22
N LYS A 266 21.91 -34.10 -0.23
CA LYS A 266 21.69 -34.79 -1.50
C LYS A 266 20.39 -35.63 -1.43
N LYS A 267 19.61 -35.61 -2.52
CA LYS A 267 18.29 -36.29 -2.61
C LYS A 267 18.28 -37.76 -2.14
N PRO A 268 19.26 -38.63 -2.49
CA PRO A 268 19.27 -40.02 -2.01
C PRO A 268 19.40 -40.13 -0.49
N THR A 269 20.26 -39.30 0.12
CA THR A 269 20.48 -39.26 1.56
C THR A 269 19.23 -38.74 2.28
N ALA A 270 18.62 -37.68 1.75
CA ALA A 270 17.38 -37.13 2.29
C ALA A 270 16.25 -38.17 2.32
N LEU A 271 16.06 -38.95 1.25
CA LEU A 271 15.04 -40.01 1.20
C LEU A 271 15.30 -41.14 2.20
N ALA A 272 16.56 -41.50 2.43
CA ALA A 272 16.92 -42.52 3.43
C ALA A 272 16.61 -42.04 4.85
N ILE A 273 16.94 -40.78 5.14
CA ILE A 273 16.63 -40.13 6.41
C ILE A 273 15.12 -40.10 6.65
N ILE A 274 14.33 -39.60 5.69
CA ILE A 274 12.87 -39.45 5.83
C ILE A 274 12.21 -40.79 6.17
N LYS A 275 12.68 -41.89 5.55
CA LYS A 275 12.17 -43.24 5.85
C LYS A 275 12.46 -43.70 7.28
N GLN A 276 13.55 -43.23 7.88
CA GLN A 276 13.94 -43.60 9.24
C GLN A 276 13.23 -42.76 10.31
N VAL A 277 13.00 -41.47 10.03
CA VAL A 277 12.52 -40.50 11.04
C VAL A 277 11.02 -40.18 10.95
N GLY A 278 10.28 -40.79 10.01
CA GLY A 278 8.86 -40.47 9.77
C GLY A 278 7.97 -40.51 11.01
N THR A 279 8.10 -41.55 11.84
CA THR A 279 7.32 -41.67 13.08
C THR A 279 7.68 -40.60 14.12
N GLU A 280 8.95 -40.21 14.18
CA GLU A 280 9.40 -39.14 15.08
C GLU A 280 8.93 -37.76 14.59
N VAL A 281 8.87 -37.54 13.27
CA VAL A 281 8.32 -36.32 12.67
C VAL A 281 6.83 -36.19 13.00
N GLU A 282 6.04 -37.26 12.86
CA GLU A 282 4.62 -37.25 13.24
C GLU A 282 4.42 -36.91 14.72
N ALA A 283 5.23 -37.50 15.61
CA ALA A 283 5.17 -37.19 17.03
C ALA A 283 5.51 -35.71 17.33
N LYS A 284 6.53 -35.14 16.66
CA LYS A 284 6.88 -33.73 16.81
C LYS A 284 5.84 -32.80 16.21
N MET A 285 5.24 -33.17 15.08
CA MET A 285 4.13 -32.43 14.48
C MET A 285 2.96 -32.31 15.45
N ALA A 286 2.61 -33.39 16.16
CA ALA A 286 1.54 -33.35 17.17
C ALA A 286 1.87 -32.38 18.32
N LEU A 287 3.12 -32.37 18.80
CA LEU A 287 3.58 -31.42 19.83
C LEU A 287 3.54 -29.98 19.33
N ALA A 288 3.99 -29.74 18.09
CA ALA A 288 3.99 -28.42 17.49
C ALA A 288 2.56 -27.89 17.25
N SER A 289 1.65 -28.74 16.77
CA SER A 289 0.24 -28.40 16.61
C SER A 289 -0.40 -28.01 17.95
N ALA A 290 -0.16 -28.77 19.03
CA ALA A 290 -0.70 -28.44 20.34
C ALA A 290 -0.17 -27.09 20.88
N GLN A 291 1.12 -26.78 20.64
CA GLN A 291 1.69 -25.47 21.00
C GLN A 291 1.12 -24.34 20.14
N ALA A 292 0.92 -24.58 18.86
CA ALA A 292 0.32 -23.63 17.93
C ALA A 292 -1.14 -23.34 18.25
N GLU A 293 -1.94 -24.36 18.62
CA GLU A 293 -3.34 -24.21 19.06
C GLU A 293 -3.44 -23.37 20.34
N ALA A 294 -2.54 -23.57 21.31
CA ALA A 294 -2.50 -22.75 22.52
C ALA A 294 -2.23 -21.26 22.19
N ARG A 295 -1.24 -20.99 21.33
CA ARG A 295 -0.93 -19.63 20.86
C ARG A 295 -2.05 -19.03 20.00
N GLN A 296 -2.72 -19.85 19.20
CA GLN A 296 -3.87 -19.42 18.41
C GLN A 296 -4.96 -18.84 19.31
N GLN A 297 -5.30 -19.50 20.43
CA GLN A 297 -6.33 -18.99 21.34
C GLN A 297 -5.99 -17.60 21.89
N GLU A 298 -4.72 -17.35 22.23
CA GLU A 298 -4.25 -16.03 22.67
C GLU A 298 -4.37 -14.98 21.56
N ILE A 299 -3.97 -15.34 20.33
CA ILE A 299 -4.05 -14.46 19.15
C ILE A 299 -5.52 -14.10 18.85
N LEU A 300 -6.42 -15.09 18.86
CA LEU A 300 -7.85 -14.86 18.59
C LEU A 300 -8.48 -13.97 19.66
N ALA A 301 -8.18 -14.20 20.94
CA ALA A 301 -8.67 -13.37 22.03
C ALA A 301 -8.18 -11.91 21.90
N SER A 302 -6.88 -11.72 21.60
CA SER A 302 -6.29 -10.40 21.39
C SER A 302 -6.89 -9.69 20.17
N ALA A 303 -7.11 -10.42 19.07
CA ALA A 303 -7.67 -9.88 17.84
C ALA A 303 -9.14 -9.47 18.03
N GLU A 304 -9.96 -10.31 18.70
CA GLU A 304 -11.36 -9.99 19.01
C GLU A 304 -11.43 -8.74 19.90
N GLN A 305 -10.61 -8.67 20.94
CA GLN A 305 -10.59 -7.51 21.86
C GLN A 305 -10.23 -6.23 21.12
N THR A 306 -9.14 -6.24 20.33
CA THR A 306 -8.69 -5.08 19.56
C THR A 306 -9.74 -4.62 18.55
N MET A 307 -10.39 -5.57 17.88
CA MET A 307 -11.49 -5.30 16.95
C MET A 307 -12.67 -4.64 17.66
N ARG A 308 -13.11 -5.20 18.79
CA ARG A 308 -14.24 -4.67 19.56
C ARG A 308 -13.93 -3.26 20.06
N ASP A 309 -12.75 -3.03 20.62
CA ASP A 309 -12.35 -1.71 21.14
C ASP A 309 -12.33 -0.66 20.04
N THR A 310 -11.74 -0.98 18.88
CA THR A 310 -11.64 -0.06 17.74
C THR A 310 -13.02 0.29 17.17
N LEU A 311 -13.82 -0.73 16.85
CA LEU A 311 -15.11 -0.52 16.18
C LEU A 311 -16.18 0.02 17.13
N SER A 312 -16.11 -0.32 18.43
CA SER A 312 -17.05 0.21 19.42
C SER A 312 -16.74 1.68 19.74
N ALA A 313 -15.47 2.08 19.78
CA ALA A 313 -15.10 3.50 19.89
C ALA A 313 -15.61 4.31 18.68
N GLU A 314 -15.55 3.74 17.47
CA GLU A 314 -16.11 4.36 16.26
C GLU A 314 -17.64 4.45 16.31
N LEU A 315 -18.31 3.37 16.75
CA LEU A 315 -19.76 3.33 16.91
C LEU A 315 -20.25 4.37 17.94
N ASP A 316 -19.58 4.48 19.08
CA ASP A 316 -19.92 5.46 20.12
C ASP A 316 -19.68 6.89 19.65
N ARG A 317 -18.61 7.12 18.88
CA ARG A 317 -18.38 8.41 18.21
C ARG A 317 -19.50 8.74 17.23
N LEU A 318 -19.96 7.80 16.39
CA LEU A 318 -21.07 8.04 15.46
C LEU A 318 -22.40 8.29 16.20
N ARG A 319 -22.66 7.57 17.28
CA ARG A 319 -23.82 7.81 18.16
C ARG A 319 -23.80 9.24 18.73
N ALA A 320 -22.66 9.66 19.26
CA ALA A 320 -22.50 11.02 19.79
C ALA A 320 -22.68 12.09 18.69
N LEU A 321 -22.12 11.86 17.50
CA LEU A 321 -22.29 12.79 16.38
C LEU A 321 -23.73 12.85 15.89
N ARG A 322 -24.48 11.75 15.87
CA ARG A 322 -25.88 11.74 15.44
C ARG A 322 -26.79 12.54 16.36
N ALA A 323 -26.47 12.61 17.66
CA ALA A 323 -27.21 13.44 18.61
C ALA A 323 -27.14 14.94 18.25
N VAL A 324 -26.11 15.37 17.50
CA VAL A 324 -25.88 16.77 17.11
C VAL A 324 -25.92 17.02 15.61
N ASN A 325 -25.93 15.98 14.78
CA ASN A 325 -25.89 16.06 13.32
C ASN A 325 -26.94 15.10 12.68
N PRO A 326 -28.00 15.63 12.06
CA PRO A 326 -29.06 14.82 11.45
C PRO A 326 -28.62 14.10 10.17
N SER A 327 -27.46 14.42 9.60
CA SER A 327 -26.95 13.76 8.39
C SER A 327 -26.49 12.32 8.61
N ILE A 328 -26.28 11.90 9.87
CA ILE A 328 -25.86 10.53 10.19
C ILE A 328 -27.09 9.62 10.24
N ARG A 329 -27.11 8.63 9.36
CA ARG A 329 -28.24 7.71 9.19
C ARG A 329 -28.20 6.58 10.21
N GLN A 330 -29.37 6.05 10.57
CA GLN A 330 -29.48 4.87 11.43
C GLN A 330 -28.75 3.66 10.83
N GLU A 331 -28.83 3.50 9.51
CA GLU A 331 -28.20 2.42 8.75
C GLU A 331 -26.67 2.36 8.97
N GLU A 332 -26.00 3.50 9.17
CA GLU A 332 -24.56 3.55 9.42
C GLU A 332 -24.19 2.96 10.80
N LEU A 333 -25.02 3.22 11.81
CA LEU A 333 -24.84 2.67 13.15
C LEU A 333 -25.15 1.16 13.16
N ASP A 334 -26.25 0.78 12.49
CA ASP A 334 -26.67 -0.62 12.41
C ASP A 334 -25.63 -1.45 11.65
N HIS A 335 -25.05 -0.90 10.59
CA HIS A 335 -23.98 -1.53 9.83
C HIS A 335 -22.73 -1.76 10.70
N LEU A 336 -22.28 -0.77 11.48
CA LEU A 336 -21.13 -0.96 12.37
C LEU A 336 -21.42 -1.98 13.48
N ALA A 337 -22.61 -1.92 14.08
CA ALA A 337 -23.02 -2.88 15.10
C ALA A 337 -23.05 -4.32 14.54
N PHE A 338 -23.61 -4.50 13.34
CA PHE A 338 -23.60 -5.77 12.62
C PHE A 338 -22.16 -6.25 12.34
N ARG A 339 -21.29 -5.36 11.84
CA ARG A 339 -19.88 -5.69 11.57
C ARG A 339 -19.16 -6.17 12.82
N ILE A 340 -19.37 -5.54 13.98
CA ILE A 340 -18.71 -5.96 15.24
C ILE A 340 -19.05 -7.42 15.56
N GLU A 341 -20.33 -7.78 15.47
CA GLU A 341 -20.78 -9.13 15.82
C GLU A 341 -20.36 -10.17 14.77
N GLU A 342 -20.49 -9.87 13.48
CA GLU A 342 -20.02 -10.77 12.41
C GLU A 342 -18.51 -10.98 12.46
N CYS A 343 -17.73 -9.91 12.67
CA CYS A 343 -16.29 -10.02 12.85
C CYS A 343 -15.93 -10.93 14.02
N ALA A 344 -16.61 -10.79 15.16
CA ALA A 344 -16.38 -11.64 16.33
C ALA A 344 -16.73 -13.11 16.06
N VAL A 345 -17.78 -13.39 15.29
CA VAL A 345 -18.11 -14.76 14.87
C VAL A 345 -16.98 -15.33 14.01
N HIS A 346 -16.54 -14.62 12.97
CA HIS A 346 -15.50 -15.13 12.08
C HIS A 346 -14.14 -15.30 12.77
N ILE A 347 -13.72 -14.36 13.62
CA ILE A 347 -12.46 -14.46 14.39
C ILE A 347 -12.48 -15.72 15.26
N ARG A 348 -13.59 -16.02 15.96
CA ARG A 348 -13.69 -17.22 16.80
C ARG A 348 -13.64 -18.54 16.03
N HIS A 349 -14.00 -18.54 14.74
CA HIS A 349 -13.95 -19.72 13.86
C HIS A 349 -12.69 -19.76 12.98
N ALA A 350 -11.74 -18.85 13.17
CA ALA A 350 -10.49 -18.89 12.43
C ALA A 350 -9.70 -20.15 12.81
N ASN A 351 -9.10 -20.78 11.80
CA ASN A 351 -8.45 -22.08 11.94
C ASN A 351 -6.94 -21.95 11.80
N LEU A 352 -6.23 -22.87 12.46
CA LEU A 352 -4.80 -23.02 12.28
C LEU A 352 -4.50 -23.77 10.98
N GLN A 353 -3.62 -23.23 10.15
CA GLN A 353 -3.19 -23.84 8.90
C GLN A 353 -1.67 -23.98 8.87
N LEU A 354 -1.18 -25.19 8.60
CA LEU A 354 0.23 -25.45 8.36
C LEU A 354 0.60 -24.90 6.97
N GLN A 355 1.61 -24.04 6.92
CA GLN A 355 2.12 -23.45 5.68
C GLN A 355 3.41 -24.13 5.23
N ALA A 356 4.35 -24.35 6.15
CA ALA A 356 5.63 -24.96 5.81
C ALA A 356 6.21 -25.82 6.94
N LEU A 357 7.04 -26.78 6.54
CA LEU A 357 7.77 -27.72 7.38
C LEU A 357 9.22 -27.81 6.90
N ARG A 358 10.17 -27.69 7.81
CA ARG A 358 11.58 -27.95 7.54
C ARG A 358 12.17 -28.90 8.56
N LEU A 359 12.62 -30.05 8.07
CA LEU A 359 13.31 -31.06 8.86
C LEU A 359 14.81 -30.75 8.89
N ILE A 360 15.38 -30.64 10.09
CA ILE A 360 16.78 -30.28 10.29
C ILE A 360 17.45 -31.36 11.13
N ILE A 361 18.59 -31.85 10.66
CA ILE A 361 19.36 -32.88 11.36
C ILE A 361 20.74 -32.38 11.68
N THR A 362 21.16 -32.55 12.93
CA THR A 362 22.50 -32.17 13.34
C THR A 362 23.53 -33.19 12.87
N THR A 363 24.60 -32.74 12.23
CA THR A 363 25.73 -33.58 11.76
C THR A 363 26.95 -33.49 12.66
#